data_AF-A0A9D7CGS2-F1
#
_entry.id   AF-A0A9D7CGS2-F1
#
_cell.length_a   1.000
_cell.length_b   1.000
_cell.length_c   1.000
_cell.angle_alpha   90.00
_cell.angle_beta   90.00
_cell.angle_gamma   90.00
#
_symmetry.space_group_name_H-M   'P 1'
#
loop_
_entity.id
_entity.type
_entity.pdbx_description
1 polymer ?
#
loop_
_entity_poly.entity_id
_entity_poly.type
_entity_poly.pdbx_seq_one_letter_code
_entity_poly.pdbx_strand_id
1 'polypeptide(L)'
;MGATDSLGLDLSPEARRRGPQATDGHGVDTVIEASGAPDAVVRGPRPGARRGRVVICGHYTDNGDVRIHPHYHINRKHVEIRGCWRDDFSHVHRAVAIAANTRRPLLARHGRRRTRSIRRRWRWPPWRSARSESDRRPH
;
A
#
# COMPACT_ATOMS: atom_id res chain seq x y z
N MET A 1 -9.06 10.49 -2.17
CA MET A 1 -7.90 11.34 -1.79
C MET A 1 -8.38 12.50 -0.93
N GLY A 2 -8.58 12.27 0.37
CA GLY A 2 -9.24 13.19 1.31
C GLY A 2 -8.45 13.39 2.60
N ALA A 3 -7.12 13.49 2.50
CA ALA A 3 -6.30 13.89 3.63
C ALA A 3 -6.44 15.41 3.82
N THR A 4 -6.75 15.85 5.05
CA THR A 4 -6.80 17.27 5.42
C THR A 4 -5.40 17.87 5.49
N ASP A 5 -4.43 17.06 5.91
CA ASP A 5 -3.03 17.43 6.09
C ASP A 5 -2.10 16.38 5.47
N SER A 6 -0.92 16.80 5.04
CA SER A 6 0.13 15.91 4.52
C SER A 6 1.50 16.41 4.93
N LEU A 7 2.37 15.49 5.38
CA LEU A 7 3.72 15.79 5.82
C LEU A 7 4.72 15.08 4.90
N GLY A 8 5.63 15.84 4.31
CA GLY A 8 6.64 15.31 3.41
C GLY A 8 7.85 14.71 4.13
N LEU A 9 8.66 13.97 3.37
CA LEU A 9 9.92 13.38 3.84
C LEU A 9 11.08 14.40 3.86
N ASP A 10 10.87 15.58 3.30
CA ASP A 10 11.76 16.74 3.40
C ASP A 10 11.81 17.31 4.83
N LEU A 11 10.75 17.12 5.62
CA LEU A 11 10.71 17.51 7.02
C LEU A 11 11.67 16.68 7.86
N SER A 12 12.21 17.23 8.95
CA SER A 12 13.01 16.43 9.88
C SER A 12 12.18 15.32 10.55
N PRO A 13 12.79 14.22 11.02
CA PRO A 13 12.07 13.18 11.76
C PRO A 13 11.34 13.71 13.01
N GLU A 14 11.87 14.74 13.67
CA GLU A 14 11.20 15.38 14.80
C GLU A 14 9.97 16.16 14.36
N ALA A 15 10.07 16.95 13.28
CA ALA A 15 8.92 17.68 12.74
C ALA A 15 7.80 16.73 12.32
N ARG A 16 8.13 15.60 11.68
CA ARG A 16 7.15 14.55 11.34
C ARG A 16 6.52 13.90 12.57
N ARG A 17 7.28 13.74 13.67
CA ARG A 17 6.79 13.18 14.95
C ARG A 17 5.80 14.08 15.67
N ARG A 18 6.02 15.40 15.65
CA ARG A 18 5.06 16.37 16.19
C ARG A 18 3.72 16.28 15.45
N GLY A 19 3.78 16.00 14.15
CA GLY A 19 2.62 15.80 13.29
C GLY A 19 1.85 17.11 13.07
N PRO A 20 0.67 17.04 12.41
CA PRO A 20 -0.12 18.24 12.19
C PRO A 20 -0.59 18.81 13.53
N GLN A 21 -0.56 20.14 13.67
CA GLN A 21 -1.09 20.86 14.84
C GLN A 21 -2.59 20.63 15.05
N ALA A 22 -3.28 20.13 14.03
CA ALA A 22 -4.72 19.92 13.95
C ALA A 22 -5.32 18.96 15.00
N THR A 23 -4.52 18.33 15.87
CA THR A 23 -5.01 17.42 16.90
C THR A 23 -5.06 18.04 18.30
N ASP A 24 -4.78 19.35 18.44
CA ASP A 24 -4.80 20.08 19.72
C ASP A 24 -4.05 19.37 20.86
N GLY A 25 -3.00 18.62 20.52
CA GLY A 25 -2.22 17.83 21.48
C GLY A 25 -2.86 16.51 21.94
N HIS A 26 -4.08 16.18 21.52
CA HIS A 26 -4.75 14.91 21.83
C HIS A 26 -4.12 13.70 21.15
N GLY A 27 -3.37 13.92 20.06
CA GLY A 27 -2.76 12.85 19.28
C GLY A 27 -3.73 12.26 18.26
N VAL A 28 -3.63 10.95 18.00
CA VAL A 28 -4.43 10.26 16.98
C VAL A 28 -5.06 9.01 17.58
N ASP A 29 -6.32 8.76 17.23
CA ASP A 29 -7.05 7.58 17.69
C ASP A 29 -6.62 6.32 16.94
N THR A 30 -6.22 6.45 15.67
CA THR A 30 -5.78 5.32 14.85
C THR A 30 -4.61 5.70 13.96
N VAL A 31 -3.63 4.81 13.90
CA VAL A 31 -2.49 4.88 12.98
C VAL A 31 -2.52 3.67 12.06
N ILE A 32 -2.30 3.92 10.78
CA ILE A 32 -2.07 2.89 9.77
C ILE A 32 -0.58 2.96 9.40
N GLU A 33 0.20 1.97 9.82
CA GLU A 33 1.58 1.79 9.42
C GLU A 33 1.58 1.05 8.07
N ALA A 34 2.00 1.75 7.02
CA ALA A 34 2.02 1.25 5.65
C ALA A 34 3.36 1.49 4.93
N SER A 35 4.40 1.82 5.69
CA SER A 35 5.75 2.06 5.19
C SER A 35 6.62 0.80 5.18
N GLY A 36 6.33 -0.16 6.06
CA GLY A 36 7.16 -1.35 6.28
C GLY A 36 8.43 -1.06 7.08
N ALA A 37 8.58 0.13 7.65
CA ALA A 37 9.72 0.46 8.50
C ALA A 37 9.46 -0.02 9.94
N PRO A 38 10.32 -0.87 10.53
CA PRO A 38 10.09 -1.42 11.88
C PRO A 38 9.92 -0.33 12.95
N ASP A 39 10.69 0.76 12.86
CA ASP A 39 10.64 1.87 13.81
C ASP A 39 9.31 2.67 13.75
N ALA A 40 8.58 2.60 12.64
CA ALA A 40 7.28 3.24 12.49
C ALA A 40 6.20 2.62 13.39
N VAL A 41 6.31 1.31 13.70
CA VAL A 41 5.38 0.59 14.59
C VAL A 41 5.40 1.18 15.99
N VAL A 42 6.58 1.50 16.52
CA VAL A 42 6.75 2.05 17.87
C VAL A 42 6.46 3.56 17.92
N ARG A 43 6.63 4.26 16.81
CA ARG A 43 6.38 5.70 16.70
C ARG A 43 4.89 6.04 16.51
N GLY A 44 4.07 5.07 16.07
CA GLY A 44 2.64 5.25 15.83
C GLY A 44 1.84 5.82 17.01
N PRO A 45 1.95 5.27 18.24
CA PRO A 45 1.27 5.83 19.40
C PRO A 45 1.94 7.14 19.84
N ARG A 46 1.44 8.27 19.32
CA ARG A 46 1.96 9.63 19.58
C ARG A 46 2.01 9.95 21.08
N PRO A 47 2.90 10.86 21.51
CA PRO A 47 2.79 11.51 22.82
C PRO A 47 1.37 12.11 22.96
N GLY A 48 0.71 11.88 24.10
CA GLY A 48 -0.66 12.36 24.34
C GLY A 48 -1.78 11.39 23.91
N ALA A 49 -1.55 10.54 22.91
CA ALA A 49 -2.55 9.57 22.47
C ALA A 49 -2.83 8.53 23.57
N ARG A 50 -4.10 8.40 23.93
CA ARG A 50 -4.61 7.39 24.88
C ARG A 50 -5.69 6.59 24.18
N ARG A 51 -5.72 5.28 24.44
CA ARG A 51 -6.72 4.34 23.91
C ARG A 51 -6.69 4.20 22.37
N GLY A 52 -5.57 4.53 21.73
CA GLY A 52 -5.43 4.49 20.28
C GLY A 52 -5.11 3.09 19.74
N ARG A 53 -5.26 2.91 18.42
CA ARG A 53 -4.94 1.68 17.70
C ARG A 53 -3.83 1.91 16.68
N VAL A 54 -2.90 0.97 16.58
CA VAL A 54 -1.90 0.90 15.50
C VAL A 54 -2.17 -0.33 14.65
N VAL A 55 -2.48 -0.13 13.38
CA VAL A 55 -2.68 -1.20 12.39
C VAL A 55 -1.45 -1.30 11.51
N ILE A 56 -0.81 -2.46 11.49
CA ILE A 56 0.42 -2.72 10.73
C ILE A 56 0.06 -3.42 9.42
N CYS A 57 0.24 -2.73 8.30
CA CYS A 57 -0.05 -3.21 6.95
C CYS A 57 1.21 -3.24 6.05
N GLY A 58 2.28 -2.52 6.41
CA GLY A 58 3.45 -2.32 5.55
C GLY A 58 4.47 -3.46 5.53
N HIS A 59 4.41 -4.39 6.49
CA HIS A 59 5.36 -5.49 6.65
C HIS A 59 4.91 -6.77 5.91
N TYR A 60 4.84 -6.70 4.58
CA TYR A 60 4.59 -7.90 3.77
C TYR A 60 5.78 -8.87 3.80
N THR A 61 7.00 -8.32 3.84
CA THR A 61 8.26 -9.04 3.98
C THR A 61 8.90 -8.75 5.33
N ASP A 62 9.85 -9.60 5.71
CA ASP A 62 10.68 -9.35 6.88
C ASP A 62 11.58 -8.14 6.62
N ASN A 63 11.39 -7.08 7.41
CA ASN A 63 12.17 -5.84 7.36
C ASN A 63 12.95 -5.63 8.67
N GLY A 64 13.07 -6.66 9.50
CA GLY A 64 13.79 -6.64 10.77
C GLY A 64 12.94 -6.28 11.99
N ASP A 65 13.58 -6.40 13.16
CA ASP A 65 12.95 -6.28 14.46
C ASP A 65 12.76 -4.83 14.93
N VAL A 66 11.83 -4.64 15.86
CA VAL A 66 11.69 -3.41 16.65
C VAL A 66 11.39 -3.70 18.11
N ARG A 67 12.02 -2.95 19.01
CA ARG A 67 11.83 -3.11 20.46
C ARG A 67 10.59 -2.39 20.95
N ILE A 68 9.67 -3.13 21.56
CA ILE A 68 8.48 -2.60 22.24
C ILE A 68 8.67 -2.69 23.75
N HIS A 69 8.41 -1.58 24.45
CA HIS A 69 8.33 -1.56 25.92
C HIS A 69 6.86 -1.69 26.35
N PRO A 70 6.40 -2.86 26.85
CA PRO A 70 4.97 -3.10 27.08
C PRO A 70 4.31 -2.06 27.99
N HIS A 71 4.98 -1.67 29.08
CA HIS A 71 4.44 -0.65 30.00
C HIS A 71 4.25 0.73 29.33
N TYR A 72 5.30 1.31 28.74
CA TYR A 72 5.25 2.67 28.19
C TYR A 72 4.55 2.77 26.84
N HIS A 73 4.65 1.75 25.99
CA HIS A 73 4.11 1.80 24.63
C HIS A 73 2.67 1.29 24.56
N ILE A 74 2.29 0.34 25.42
CA ILE A 74 0.98 -0.32 25.36
C ILE A 74 0.15 0.02 26.59
N ASN A 75 0.55 -0.44 27.78
CA ASN A 75 -0.32 -0.43 28.97
C ASN A 75 -0.66 0.98 29.45
N ARG A 76 0.35 1.84 29.66
CA ARG A 76 0.16 3.21 30.16
C ARG A 76 -0.67 4.08 29.20
N LYS A 77 -0.68 3.70 27.91
CA LYS A 77 -1.43 4.39 26.86
C LYS A 77 -2.75 3.68 26.52
N HIS A 78 -3.00 2.48 27.03
CA HIS A 78 -4.11 1.60 26.62
C HIS A 78 -4.19 1.36 25.10
N VAL A 79 -3.04 1.19 24.45
CA VAL A 79 -2.97 1.06 22.97
C VAL A 79 -3.22 -0.37 22.52
N GLU A 80 -3.92 -0.54 21.39
CA GLU A 80 -4.02 -1.81 20.67
C GLU A 80 -3.03 -1.84 19.50
N ILE A 81 -2.28 -2.94 19.36
CA ILE A 81 -1.43 -3.21 18.18
C ILE A 81 -2.05 -4.36 17.40
N ARG A 82 -2.38 -4.12 16.13
CA ARG A 82 -3.08 -5.06 15.25
C ARG A 82 -2.26 -5.30 13.99
N GLY A 83 -1.87 -6.54 13.74
CA GLY A 83 -1.32 -6.94 12.44
C GLY A 83 -2.43 -7.09 11.40
N CYS A 84 -2.14 -6.70 10.16
CA CYS A 84 -2.95 -6.99 8.97
C CYS A 84 -2.13 -7.87 8.05
N TRP A 85 -2.60 -9.10 7.81
CA TRP A 85 -1.96 -10.04 6.90
C TRP A 85 -2.95 -10.46 5.83
N ARG A 86 -2.55 -10.28 4.57
CA ARG A 86 -3.19 -10.73 3.31
C ARG A 86 -4.70 -10.45 3.20
N ASP A 87 -5.08 -9.83 2.10
CA ASP A 87 -6.49 -9.59 1.83
C ASP A 87 -7.20 -10.88 1.39
N ASP A 88 -8.34 -11.18 2.03
CA ASP A 88 -9.29 -12.16 1.53
C ASP A 88 -10.04 -11.59 0.31
N PHE A 89 -10.60 -12.46 -0.54
CA PHE A 89 -11.39 -12.05 -1.71
C PHE A 89 -12.48 -11.03 -1.35
N SER A 90 -13.07 -11.16 -0.16
CA SER A 90 -14.09 -10.23 0.32
C SER A 90 -13.57 -8.80 0.56
N HIS A 91 -12.27 -8.60 0.83
CA HIS A 91 -11.68 -7.26 0.93
C HIS A 91 -11.57 -6.61 -0.45
N VAL A 92 -11.12 -7.37 -1.45
CA VAL A 92 -11.02 -6.88 -2.84
C VAL A 92 -12.40 -6.54 -3.38
N HIS A 93 -13.38 -7.42 -3.18
CA HIS A 93 -14.76 -7.17 -3.61
C HIS A 93 -15.32 -5.88 -2.99
N ARG A 94 -15.15 -5.68 -1.68
CA ARG A 94 -15.57 -4.44 -1.00
C ARG A 94 -14.81 -3.21 -1.51
N ALA A 95 -13.50 -3.32 -1.75
CA ALA A 95 -12.70 -2.22 -2.27
C ALA A 95 -13.16 -1.78 -3.67
N VAL A 96 -13.48 -2.74 -4.55
CA VAL A 96 -14.05 -2.47 -5.89
C VAL A 96 -15.42 -1.79 -5.78
N ALA A 97 -16.29 -2.26 -4.87
CA ALA A 97 -17.59 -1.63 -4.64
C ALA A 97 -17.45 -0.17 -4.16
N ILE A 98 -16.51 0.10 -3.25
CA ILE A 98 -16.19 1.47 -2.81
C ILE A 98 -15.68 2.30 -3.99
N ALA A 99 -14.76 1.76 -4.79
CA ALA A 99 -14.19 2.45 -5.94
C ALA A 99 -15.26 2.80 -6.99
N ALA A 100 -16.18 1.88 -7.28
CA ALA A 100 -17.29 2.10 -8.22
C ALA A 100 -18.25 3.20 -7.75
N ASN A 101 -18.45 3.34 -6.44
CA ASN A 101 -19.35 4.33 -5.85
C ASN A 101 -18.67 5.67 -5.48
N THR A 102 -17.36 5.79 -5.66
CA THR A 102 -16.65 7.03 -5.33
C THR A 102 -16.74 8.03 -6.49
N ARG A 103 -17.31 9.23 -6.24
CA ARG A 103 -17.45 10.32 -7.22
C ARG A 103 -16.13 10.95 -7.71
N ARG A 104 -14.97 10.39 -7.34
CA ARG A 104 -13.65 10.87 -7.75
C ARG A 104 -13.01 9.87 -8.68
N PRO A 105 -12.69 10.25 -9.93
CA PRO A 105 -11.97 9.36 -10.83
C PRO A 105 -10.60 9.04 -10.23
N LEU A 106 -10.36 7.75 -9.94
CA LEU A 106 -9.06 7.24 -9.50
C LEU A 106 -7.95 7.43 -10.54
N LEU A 107 -8.33 7.74 -11.79
CA LEU A 107 -7.44 7.89 -12.94
C LEU A 107 -7.00 9.33 -13.25
N ALA A 108 -7.40 10.33 -12.46
CA ALA A 108 -7.06 11.72 -12.75
C ALA A 108 -5.66 12.09 -12.22
N ARG A 109 -4.58 11.50 -12.78
CA ARG A 109 -3.22 12.11 -12.71
C ARG A 109 -2.08 11.49 -13.53
N HIS A 110 -2.34 10.62 -14.50
CA HIS A 110 -1.37 10.41 -15.57
C HIS A 110 -1.73 11.29 -16.76
N GLY A 111 -0.90 12.32 -16.98
CA GLY A 111 -1.05 13.24 -18.10
C GLY A 111 -1.26 12.46 -19.40
N ARG A 112 -2.23 12.92 -20.21
CA ARG A 112 -2.39 12.50 -21.60
C ARG A 112 -1.08 12.81 -22.35
N ARG A 113 -0.09 11.91 -22.29
CA ARG A 113 0.86 11.80 -23.39
C ARG A 113 0.05 11.25 -24.54
N ARG A 114 -0.26 12.11 -25.51
CA ARG A 114 -0.76 11.68 -26.82
C ARG A 114 0.26 10.67 -27.36
N THR A 115 -0.04 9.39 -27.26
CA THR A 115 0.72 8.37 -27.97
C THR A 115 0.42 8.57 -29.45
N ARG A 116 1.40 9.10 -30.20
CA ARG A 116 1.39 8.96 -31.66
C ARG A 116 1.32 7.46 -31.94
N SER A 117 0.26 7.02 -32.60
CA SER A 117 0.05 5.62 -32.96
C SER A 117 1.16 5.15 -33.89
N ILE A 118 2.15 4.43 -33.38
CA ILE A 118 2.96 3.55 -34.22
C ILE A 118 2.17 2.25 -34.33
N ARG A 119 1.43 2.12 -35.44
CA ARG A 119 0.80 0.85 -35.84
C ARG A 119 1.91 -0.12 -36.28
N ARG A 120 2.53 -0.84 -35.34
CA ARG A 120 3.28 -2.05 -35.67
C ARG A 120 2.32 -3.24 -35.60
N ARG A 121 1.92 -3.70 -36.79
CA ARG A 121 1.05 -4.85 -37.02
C ARG A 121 1.82 -6.12 -36.62
N TRP A 122 1.63 -6.59 -35.39
CA TRP A 122 2.09 -7.92 -34.98
C TRP A 122 1.28 -8.96 -35.76
N ARG A 123 1.91 -9.63 -36.73
CA ARG A 123 1.34 -10.80 -37.41
C ARG A 123 1.84 -12.03 -36.68
N TRP A 124 0.92 -12.77 -36.06
CA TRP A 124 1.16 -14.13 -35.61
C TRP A 124 1.33 -15.04 -36.85
N PRO A 125 2.32 -15.94 -36.90
CA PRO A 125 2.36 -16.95 -37.94
C PRO A 125 1.24 -17.97 -37.71
N PRO A 126 0.51 -18.40 -38.75
CA PRO A 126 -0.50 -19.44 -38.60
C PRO A 126 0.20 -20.77 -38.33
N TRP A 127 -0.18 -21.40 -37.22
CA TRP A 127 0.09 -22.80 -36.94
C TRP A 127 -0.39 -23.63 -38.15
N ARG A 128 0.52 -24.35 -38.81
CA ARG A 128 0.15 -25.39 -39.78
C ARG A 128 0.60 -26.73 -39.21
N SER A 129 -0.41 -27.56 -39.03
CA SER A 129 -0.40 -28.98 -38.71
C SER A 129 0.75 -29.73 -39.39
N ALA A 130 1.57 -30.39 -38.59
CA ALA A 130 2.35 -31.53 -39.04
C ALA A 130 1.38 -32.62 -39.52
N ARG A 131 1.39 -32.88 -40.83
CA ARG A 131 0.95 -34.15 -41.42
C ARG A 131 2.11 -34.75 -42.19
N SER A 132 2.11 -36.07 -42.13
CA SER A 132 3.08 -37.07 -42.52
C SER A 132 3.24 -37.24 -44.03
N GLU A 133 4.12 -38.19 -44.39
CA GLU A 133 4.44 -38.72 -45.72
C GLU A 133 5.25 -37.77 -46.61
N SER A 134 6.29 -38.18 -47.33
CA SER A 134 6.78 -39.51 -47.69
C SER A 134 8.13 -39.33 -48.41
N ASP A 135 9.00 -40.33 -48.28
CA ASP A 135 9.65 -41.01 -49.41
C ASP A 135 10.38 -40.17 -50.47
N ARG A 136 11.72 -40.32 -50.52
CA ARG A 136 12.51 -40.46 -51.76
C ARG A 136 13.98 -40.76 -51.46
N ARG A 137 14.39 -41.99 -51.76
CA ARG A 137 15.79 -42.41 -51.96
C ARG A 137 16.40 -41.67 -53.17
N PRO A 138 17.74 -41.70 -53.31
CA PRO A 138 18.26 -42.09 -54.62
C PRO A 138 19.39 -43.12 -54.55
N HIS A 139 19.31 -44.02 -55.54
CA HIS A 139 20.32 -44.80 -56.28
C HIS A 139 21.71 -45.02 -55.68
#